data_AF-A0A4R3ETK8-F1
#
_entry.id   AF-A0A4R3ETK8-F1
#
_cell.length_a   1.000
_cell.length_b   1.000
_cell.length_c   1.000
_cell.angle_alpha   90.00
_cell.angle_beta   90.00
_cell.angle_gamma   90.00
#
_symmetry.space_group_name_H-M   'P 1'
#
loop_
_entity.id
_entity.type
_entity.pdbx_description
1 polymer ?
#
loop_
_entity_poly.entity_id
_entity_poly.type
_entity_poly.pdbx_seq_one_letter_code
_entity_poly.pdbx_strand_id
1 'polypeptide(L)'
;PSNVIMSTVSVVDTESLDAPSMNRCRDLRAYIWTAYALADQFRLMSDSLILITNDGTQLNAKVEMRQHSLILHSRSGRDRNRDYRTALELLMSRLDNSQIAYRVYLDSRPVQDVDLAARELQFDPLSPVTARFDQLVRAMNKGSSSHGAWRRLLIETNSPTAARLREVIGGKPAALRLPASELRKVTRTHIHSAVQRLLDGDDAPNFEQSRDYDAWTAVGVPLAPKKVFGLALEEALGMEILPMHFSAGWGQICFELLEDAGLWIAPKNKGIARPKPSQTDMASTLADFVPTEEELSWIEGNPKIVSHLKRERHPGLAKEKRADFIKNNKRLFCENCKLDPIERYGEEAGTACIEVHHHRTHVANMQPGHKTKMEDLKCLCASCHRVLHRKLALGLVV
;
A
#
# COMPACT_ATOMS: atom_id res chain seq x y z
N PRO A 1 57.58 68.23 1.17
CA PRO A 1 58.15 67.23 0.23
C PRO A 1 57.02 66.44 -0.44
N SER A 2 56.43 66.98 -1.51
CA SER A 2 56.76 66.61 -2.91
C SER A 2 56.31 65.17 -3.22
N ASN A 3 55.18 64.99 -3.90
CA ASN A 3 55.05 64.68 -5.35
C ASN A 3 54.97 63.14 -5.62
N VAL A 4 53.87 62.60 -6.17
CA VAL A 4 53.52 62.48 -7.63
C VAL A 4 54.30 61.31 -8.29
N ILE A 5 53.85 60.43 -9.20
CA ILE A 5 52.64 60.07 -9.97
C ILE A 5 53.03 58.80 -10.82
N MET A 6 52.05 58.08 -11.39
CA MET A 6 52.09 57.20 -12.61
C MET A 6 52.64 55.76 -12.52
N SER A 7 51.88 54.73 -12.93
CA SER A 7 51.60 54.21 -14.30
C SER A 7 52.81 53.45 -14.88
N THR A 8 52.75 52.35 -15.63
CA THR A 8 51.76 51.71 -16.51
C THR A 8 52.44 50.44 -17.08
N VAL A 9 51.65 49.41 -17.41
CA VAL A 9 51.73 48.61 -18.67
C VAL A 9 52.92 47.64 -18.90
N SER A 10 52.55 46.35 -18.91
CA SER A 10 52.98 45.19 -19.75
C SER A 10 54.40 45.04 -20.30
N VAL A 11 54.92 43.80 -20.28
CA VAL A 11 55.06 42.87 -21.44
C VAL A 11 56.02 41.75 -21.01
N VAL A 12 55.54 40.50 -21.03
CA VAL A 12 56.30 39.36 -21.63
C VAL A 12 55.32 38.23 -21.98
N ASP A 13 54.96 38.23 -23.27
CA ASP A 13 54.91 37.11 -24.22
C ASP A 13 55.43 35.75 -23.71
N THR A 14 54.62 34.68 -23.71
CA THR A 14 54.15 33.76 -24.78
C THR A 14 55.04 32.50 -24.95
N GLU A 15 54.35 31.38 -25.20
CA GLU A 15 54.85 30.02 -25.53
C GLU A 15 55.38 29.19 -24.34
N SER A 16 55.04 27.92 -24.13
CA SER A 16 54.23 26.93 -24.85
C SER A 16 54.07 25.72 -23.92
N LEU A 17 52.85 25.31 -23.56
CA LEU A 17 52.57 23.93 -23.13
C LEU A 17 51.13 23.56 -23.53
N ASP A 18 51.07 22.94 -24.71
CA ASP A 18 50.14 21.90 -25.15
C ASP A 18 48.71 21.88 -24.59
N ALA A 19 47.78 22.19 -25.49
CA ALA A 19 46.35 21.91 -25.34
C ALA A 19 46.09 20.39 -25.36
N PRO A 20 45.34 19.83 -24.40
CA PRO A 20 44.66 18.57 -24.61
C PRO A 20 43.38 18.82 -25.40
N SER A 21 43.28 18.06 -26.48
CA SER A 21 42.21 18.02 -27.46
C SER A 21 40.80 17.97 -26.88
N MET A 22 39.92 18.73 -27.52
CA MET A 22 38.47 18.57 -27.59
C MET A 22 38.03 17.09 -27.59
N ASN A 23 37.58 16.60 -26.42
CA ASN A 23 36.66 15.48 -26.34
C ASN A 23 35.58 15.70 -25.28
N ARG A 24 34.59 16.49 -25.70
CA ARG A 24 33.15 16.25 -25.55
C ARG A 24 32.63 15.82 -24.17
N CYS A 25 32.06 16.81 -23.49
CA CYS A 25 30.63 16.84 -23.19
C CYS A 25 30.05 15.62 -22.42
N ARG A 26 30.53 15.33 -21.20
CA ARG A 26 29.83 14.43 -20.27
C ARG A 26 29.64 14.95 -18.84
N ASP A 27 30.44 15.91 -18.37
CA ASP A 27 30.45 16.24 -16.92
C ASP A 27 29.69 17.50 -16.47
N LEU A 28 29.27 18.39 -17.38
CA LEU A 28 28.40 19.52 -17.01
C LEU A 28 26.95 19.09 -16.71
N ARG A 29 26.48 17.98 -17.30
CA ARG A 29 25.18 17.38 -16.95
C ARG A 29 25.22 16.74 -15.57
N ALA A 30 26.34 16.14 -15.14
CA ALA A 30 26.46 15.53 -13.83
C ALA A 30 26.42 16.58 -12.70
N TYR A 31 27.11 17.72 -12.86
CA TYR A 31 27.10 18.78 -11.85
C TYR A 31 25.73 19.48 -11.73
N ILE A 32 25.05 19.73 -12.85
CA ILE A 32 23.70 20.29 -12.85
C ILE A 32 22.69 19.27 -12.30
N TRP A 33 22.81 17.97 -12.63
CA TRP A 33 21.94 16.92 -12.06
C TRP A 33 22.16 16.72 -10.57
N THR A 34 23.38 16.91 -10.06
CA THR A 34 23.67 16.81 -8.62
C THR A 34 23.12 18.03 -7.86
N ALA A 35 23.16 19.23 -8.45
CA ALA A 35 22.51 20.42 -7.87
C ALA A 35 20.97 20.33 -7.91
N TYR A 36 20.38 19.77 -8.98
CA TYR A 36 18.94 19.50 -9.05
C TYR A 36 18.52 18.33 -8.15
N ALA A 37 19.34 17.29 -7.99
CA ALA A 37 19.08 16.17 -7.08
C ALA A 37 19.24 16.55 -5.60
N LEU A 38 20.14 17.49 -5.28
CA LEU A 38 20.25 18.08 -3.93
C LEU A 38 19.11 19.06 -3.65
N ALA A 39 18.65 19.81 -4.66
CA ALA A 39 17.44 20.63 -4.54
C ALA A 39 16.17 19.76 -4.41
N ASP A 40 16.11 18.58 -5.05
CA ASP A 40 15.04 17.59 -4.86
C ASP A 40 15.17 16.82 -3.53
N GLN A 41 16.38 16.66 -2.97
CA GLN A 41 16.58 16.14 -1.60
C GLN A 41 16.10 17.13 -0.53
N PHE A 42 16.20 18.44 -0.75
CA PHE A 42 15.56 19.45 0.13
C PHE A 42 14.03 19.55 -0.08
N ARG A 43 13.52 18.97 -1.17
CA ARG A 43 12.09 18.81 -1.44
C ARG A 43 11.46 17.63 -0.66
N LEU A 44 12.28 16.85 0.05
CA LEU A 44 11.96 15.52 0.57
C LEU A 44 11.77 15.40 2.09
N MET A 45 11.38 16.45 2.80
CA MET A 45 10.82 16.32 4.16
C MET A 45 9.59 17.21 4.34
N SER A 46 8.54 16.95 3.54
CA SER A 46 7.21 17.47 3.86
C SER A 46 6.51 16.49 4.80
N ASP A 47 6.30 16.90 6.05
CA ASP A 47 5.58 16.07 7.02
C ASP A 47 4.08 16.28 6.83
N SER A 48 3.34 15.21 6.53
CA SER A 48 1.89 15.27 6.63
C SER A 48 1.49 15.33 8.11
N LEU A 49 0.55 16.21 8.45
CA LEU A 49 0.07 16.43 9.80
C LEU A 49 -1.43 16.18 9.89
N ILE A 50 -1.87 15.58 11.00
CA ILE A 50 -3.27 15.57 11.41
C ILE A 50 -3.43 16.65 12.47
N LEU A 51 -4.30 17.62 12.20
CA LEU A 51 -4.66 18.63 13.18
C LEU A 51 -5.60 18.02 14.21
N ILE A 52 -5.30 18.30 15.48
CA ILE A 52 -6.12 17.89 16.62
C ILE A 52 -6.60 19.16 17.31
N THR A 53 -7.90 19.27 17.53
CA THR A 53 -8.51 20.38 18.29
C THR A 53 -8.21 20.26 19.78
N ASN A 54 -8.51 21.31 20.55
CA ASN A 54 -8.15 21.36 21.97
C ASN A 54 -8.89 20.32 22.84
N ASP A 55 -10.03 19.82 22.36
CA ASP A 55 -10.82 18.73 22.94
C ASP A 55 -10.32 17.32 22.50
N GLY A 56 -9.26 17.24 21.70
CA GLY A 56 -8.67 15.97 21.25
C GLY A 56 -9.28 15.42 19.95
N THR A 57 -10.23 16.10 19.32
CA THR A 57 -10.85 15.65 18.07
C THR A 57 -9.89 15.77 16.89
N GLN A 58 -9.75 14.70 16.09
CA GLN A 58 -8.95 14.73 14.86
C GLN A 58 -9.75 15.35 13.72
N LEU A 59 -9.16 16.35 13.06
CA LEU A 59 -9.78 17.01 11.92
C LEU A 59 -9.49 16.24 10.62
N ASN A 60 -10.54 15.99 9.84
CA ASN A 60 -10.39 15.61 8.44
C ASN A 60 -10.04 16.88 7.63
N ALA A 61 -8.75 17.20 7.67
CA ALA A 61 -8.11 18.23 6.88
C ALA A 61 -6.63 17.87 6.69
N LYS A 62 -6.21 17.65 5.44
CA LYS A 62 -4.83 17.33 5.10
C LYS A 62 -3.96 18.59 5.16
N VAL A 63 -2.96 18.58 6.04
CA VAL A 63 -1.93 19.62 6.15
C VAL A 63 -0.56 18.99 5.87
N GLU A 64 0.27 19.65 5.07
CA GLU A 64 1.69 19.30 4.93
C GLU A 64 2.53 20.43 5.54
N MET A 65 3.58 20.09 6.27
CA MET A 65 4.51 21.05 6.85
C MET A 65 5.86 20.95 6.16
N ARG A 66 6.42 22.12 5.84
CA ARG A 66 7.82 22.30 5.43
C ARG A 66 8.52 23.16 6.47
N GLN A 67 9.81 23.41 6.29
CA GLN A 67 10.66 24.07 7.28
C GLN A 67 10.07 25.36 7.87
N HIS A 68 9.46 26.21 7.02
CA HIS A 68 8.89 27.51 7.41
C HIS A 68 7.45 27.73 6.90
N SER A 69 6.79 26.68 6.39
CA SER A 69 5.49 26.84 5.73
C SER A 69 4.56 25.67 5.96
N LEU A 70 3.26 25.94 5.92
CA LEU A 70 2.20 24.94 5.98
C LEU A 70 1.43 24.94 4.66
N ILE A 71 0.99 23.78 4.22
CA ILE A 71 0.13 23.63 3.05
C ILE A 71 -1.18 23.03 3.52
N LEU A 72 -2.26 23.80 3.43
CA LEU A 72 -3.61 23.30 3.67
C LEU A 72 -4.25 22.90 2.34
N HIS A 73 -4.61 21.63 2.19
CA HIS A 73 -5.19 21.13 0.94
C HIS A 73 -6.65 21.55 0.76
N SER A 74 -7.04 21.85 -0.48
CA SER A 74 -8.40 22.22 -0.85
C SER A 74 -9.46 21.20 -0.39
N ARG A 75 -10.68 21.67 -0.11
CA ARG A 75 -11.85 20.81 0.07
C ARG A 75 -12.48 20.46 -1.27
N SER A 76 -12.92 19.21 -1.45
CA SER A 76 -13.67 18.79 -2.64
C SER A 76 -14.62 17.64 -2.34
N GLY A 77 -15.82 17.65 -2.93
CA GLY A 77 -16.82 16.61 -2.71
C GLY A 77 -17.34 16.60 -1.27
N ARG A 78 -17.90 15.45 -0.85
CA ARG A 78 -18.50 15.30 0.49
C ARG A 78 -17.49 14.98 1.59
N ASP A 79 -16.43 14.24 1.25
CA ASP A 79 -15.58 13.60 2.27
C ASP A 79 -14.19 14.20 2.42
N ARG A 80 -13.60 14.73 1.34
CA ARG A 80 -12.20 15.21 1.38
C ARG A 80 -12.11 16.57 2.05
N ASN A 81 -11.33 16.65 3.12
CA ASN A 81 -11.06 17.87 3.88
C ASN A 81 -12.36 18.55 4.36
N ARG A 82 -13.31 17.76 4.88
CA ARG A 82 -14.61 18.27 5.36
C ARG A 82 -14.45 19.32 6.48
N ASP A 83 -13.39 19.22 7.26
CA ASP A 83 -13.10 20.09 8.40
C ASP A 83 -12.16 21.25 8.03
N TYR A 84 -12.05 21.59 6.73
CA TYR A 84 -11.15 22.64 6.22
C TYR A 84 -11.31 23.98 6.95
N ARG A 85 -12.54 24.43 7.22
CA ARG A 85 -12.78 25.69 7.94
C ARG A 85 -12.19 25.62 9.34
N THR A 86 -12.59 24.62 10.11
CA THR A 86 -12.08 24.36 11.46
C THR A 86 -10.56 24.26 11.47
N ALA A 87 -9.97 23.61 10.48
CA ALA A 87 -8.53 23.48 10.33
C ALA A 87 -7.82 24.82 10.09
N LEU A 88 -8.31 25.63 9.14
CA LEU A 88 -7.71 26.94 8.84
C LEU A 88 -7.84 27.90 10.03
N GLU A 89 -9.00 27.92 10.67
CA GLU A 89 -9.24 28.75 11.87
C GLU A 89 -8.33 28.32 13.03
N LEU A 90 -8.18 27.01 13.25
CA LEU A 90 -7.29 26.47 14.27
C LEU A 90 -5.82 26.82 14.01
N LEU A 91 -5.37 26.71 12.75
CA LEU A 91 -4.00 27.08 12.37
C LEU A 91 -3.72 28.56 12.63
N MET A 92 -4.60 29.46 12.17
CA MET A 92 -4.45 30.90 12.40
C MET A 92 -4.43 31.22 13.91
N SER A 93 -5.39 30.70 14.67
CA SER A 93 -5.46 30.92 16.12
C SER A 93 -4.20 30.45 16.85
N ARG A 94 -3.64 29.30 16.48
CA ARG A 94 -2.41 28.77 17.09
C ARG A 94 -1.18 29.63 16.77
N LEU A 95 -1.07 30.10 15.53
CA LEU A 95 -0.01 30.99 15.09
C LEU A 95 -0.09 32.34 15.83
N ASP A 96 -1.29 32.93 15.93
CA ASP A 96 -1.49 34.21 16.66
C ASP A 96 -1.15 34.07 18.15
N ASN A 97 -1.67 33.03 18.82
CA ASN A 97 -1.43 32.77 20.24
C ASN A 97 0.06 32.54 20.54
N SER A 98 0.83 32.12 19.53
CA SER A 98 2.26 31.87 19.63
C SER A 98 3.10 33.02 19.04
N GLN A 99 2.46 34.14 18.66
CA GLN A 99 3.09 35.32 18.09
C GLN A 99 3.93 35.03 16.83
N ILE A 100 3.53 34.03 16.04
CA ILE A 100 4.16 33.70 14.76
C ILE A 100 3.42 34.47 13.66
N ALA A 101 4.13 35.38 13.00
CA ALA A 101 3.59 36.09 11.85
C ALA A 101 3.53 35.16 10.63
N TYR A 102 2.48 35.30 9.83
CA TYR A 102 2.29 34.48 8.65
C TYR A 102 1.67 35.25 7.49
N ARG A 103 1.97 34.79 6.28
CA ARG A 103 1.38 35.23 5.02
C ARG A 103 0.70 34.05 4.35
N VAL A 104 -0.38 34.32 3.62
CA VAL A 104 -1.20 33.26 3.00
C VAL A 104 -1.19 33.46 1.48
N TYR A 105 -0.86 32.40 0.75
CA TYR A 105 -0.76 32.39 -0.70
C TYR A 105 -1.72 31.37 -1.30
N LEU A 106 -2.29 31.70 -2.45
CA LEU A 106 -3.04 30.73 -3.25
C LEU A 106 -2.08 29.74 -3.90
N ASP A 107 -2.23 28.46 -3.58
CA ASP A 107 -1.34 27.38 -4.07
C ASP A 107 -2.15 26.29 -4.79
N SER A 108 -3.13 26.72 -5.59
CA SER A 108 -3.92 25.83 -6.44
C SER A 108 -3.21 25.58 -7.77
N ARG A 109 -3.32 24.37 -8.33
CA ARG A 109 -2.63 23.96 -9.58
C ARG A 109 -2.60 25.03 -10.70
N PRO A 110 -3.70 25.74 -11.02
CA PRO A 110 -3.70 26.72 -12.11
C PRO A 110 -2.80 27.94 -11.90
N VAL A 111 -2.37 28.22 -10.66
CA VAL A 111 -1.55 29.39 -10.32
C VAL A 111 -0.16 28.98 -9.83
N GLN A 112 0.23 27.71 -9.92
CA GLN A 112 1.53 27.25 -9.41
C GLN A 112 2.71 27.83 -10.20
N ASP A 113 2.50 28.10 -11.49
CA ASP A 113 3.50 28.71 -12.37
C ASP A 113 3.51 30.26 -12.31
N VAL A 114 2.60 30.85 -11.52
CA VAL A 114 2.58 32.29 -11.25
C VAL A 114 3.53 32.61 -10.10
N ASP A 115 4.20 33.75 -10.18
CA ASP A 115 5.12 34.22 -9.14
C ASP A 115 4.45 34.30 -7.75
N LEU A 116 5.20 33.95 -6.70
CA LEU A 116 4.68 33.81 -5.34
C LEU A 116 4.06 35.12 -4.82
N ALA A 117 4.68 36.27 -5.08
CA ALA A 117 4.19 37.57 -4.66
C ALA A 117 2.80 37.89 -5.25
N ALA A 118 2.53 37.48 -6.49
CA ALA A 118 1.24 37.69 -7.15
C ALA A 118 0.13 36.78 -6.63
N ARG A 119 0.45 35.78 -5.80
CA ARG A 119 -0.50 34.81 -5.22
C ARG A 119 -0.91 35.15 -3.80
N GLU A 120 -0.38 36.23 -3.22
CA GLU A 120 -0.65 36.60 -1.84
C GLU A 120 -2.11 37.01 -1.64
N LEU A 121 -2.77 36.38 -0.68
CA LEU A 121 -4.15 36.64 -0.31
C LEU A 121 -4.20 37.71 0.77
N GLN A 122 -4.89 38.80 0.48
CA GLN A 122 -5.03 39.93 1.39
C GLN A 122 -6.14 39.66 2.43
N PHE A 123 -5.83 39.90 3.69
CA PHE A 123 -6.74 39.87 4.83
C PHE A 123 -6.22 40.83 5.92
N ASP A 124 -7.09 41.26 6.83
CA ASP A 124 -6.72 42.10 7.97
C ASP A 124 -6.23 41.22 9.13
N PRO A 125 -4.95 41.27 9.54
CA PRO A 125 -4.41 40.42 10.60
C PRO A 125 -5.04 40.67 11.97
N LEU A 126 -5.62 41.85 12.21
CA LEU A 126 -6.23 42.23 13.49
C LEU A 126 -7.70 41.78 13.61
N SER A 127 -8.31 41.39 12.50
CA SER A 127 -9.69 40.89 12.49
C SER A 127 -9.80 39.54 13.23
N PRO A 128 -10.96 39.23 13.83
CA PRO A 128 -11.22 37.91 14.40
C PRO A 128 -10.93 36.78 13.40
N VAL A 129 -10.47 35.63 13.88
CA VAL A 129 -10.10 34.45 13.07
C VAL A 129 -11.20 34.09 12.05
N THR A 130 -12.47 34.11 12.48
CA THR A 130 -13.64 33.81 11.63
C THR A 130 -13.80 34.83 10.49
N ALA A 131 -13.58 36.12 10.76
CA ALA A 131 -13.64 37.17 9.75
C ALA A 131 -12.46 37.08 8.77
N ARG A 132 -11.26 36.74 9.25
CA ARG A 132 -10.09 36.46 8.40
C ARG A 132 -10.33 35.26 7.48
N PHE A 133 -10.96 34.20 7.97
CA PHE A 133 -11.38 33.08 7.12
C PHE A 133 -12.25 33.54 5.95
N ASP A 134 -13.29 34.34 6.22
CA ASP A 134 -14.19 34.83 5.18
C ASP A 134 -13.49 35.77 4.19
N GLN A 135 -12.56 36.60 4.66
CA GLN A 135 -11.71 37.45 3.81
C GLN A 135 -10.84 36.61 2.88
N LEU A 136 -10.18 35.56 3.41
CA LEU A 136 -9.37 34.64 2.61
C LEU A 136 -10.20 33.90 1.57
N VAL A 137 -11.41 33.44 1.92
CA VAL A 137 -12.33 32.77 0.96
C VAL A 137 -12.74 33.72 -0.16
N ARG A 138 -13.03 34.99 0.14
CA ARG A 138 -13.29 36.00 -0.89
C ARG A 138 -12.05 36.23 -1.77
N ALA A 139 -10.89 36.41 -1.16
CA ALA A 139 -9.63 36.67 -1.87
C ALA A 139 -9.26 35.53 -2.82
N MET A 140 -9.31 34.27 -2.36
CA MET A 140 -8.92 33.10 -3.16
C MET A 140 -9.85 32.80 -4.35
N ASN A 141 -11.06 33.35 -4.33
CA ASN A 141 -12.05 33.18 -5.41
C ASN A 141 -12.22 34.44 -6.28
N LYS A 142 -11.47 35.51 -6.00
CA LYS A 142 -11.51 36.75 -6.80
C LYS A 142 -11.16 36.44 -8.26
N GLY A 143 -12.01 36.88 -9.19
CA GLY A 143 -11.81 36.65 -10.63
C GLY A 143 -12.10 35.21 -11.09
N SER A 144 -12.71 34.37 -10.26
CA SER A 144 -13.08 32.99 -10.60
C SER A 144 -14.60 32.82 -10.74
N SER A 145 -15.02 31.90 -11.61
CA SER A 145 -16.42 31.48 -11.76
C SER A 145 -16.95 30.65 -10.57
N SER A 146 -16.06 30.12 -9.74
CA SER A 146 -16.43 29.41 -8.50
C SER A 146 -16.61 30.41 -7.36
N HIS A 147 -17.85 30.54 -6.87
CA HIS A 147 -18.15 31.37 -5.70
C HIS A 147 -17.97 30.54 -4.42
N GLY A 148 -16.98 30.89 -3.60
CA GLY A 148 -16.79 30.29 -2.27
C GLY A 148 -16.08 28.94 -2.23
N ALA A 149 -15.34 28.56 -3.27
CA ALA A 149 -14.54 27.33 -3.23
C ALA A 149 -13.41 27.44 -2.20
N TRP A 150 -13.17 26.38 -1.44
CA TRP A 150 -12.09 26.31 -0.46
C TRP A 150 -10.85 25.68 -1.09
N ARG A 151 -9.94 26.55 -1.49
CA ARG A 151 -8.80 26.24 -2.37
C ARG A 151 -7.57 25.82 -1.58
N ARG A 152 -6.56 25.28 -2.26
CA ARG A 152 -5.29 24.91 -1.62
C ARG A 152 -4.50 26.18 -1.27
N LEU A 153 -4.01 26.26 -0.04
CA LEU A 153 -3.27 27.40 0.50
C LEU A 153 -1.86 27.00 0.89
N LEU A 154 -0.92 27.92 0.67
CA LEU A 154 0.40 27.92 1.26
C LEU A 154 0.42 29.02 2.33
N ILE A 155 0.76 28.66 3.57
CA ILE A 155 0.87 29.57 4.70
C ILE A 155 2.36 29.65 5.04
N GLU A 156 3.00 30.75 4.68
CA GLU A 156 4.41 30.99 5.00
C GLU A 156 4.49 31.66 6.37
N THR A 157 5.43 31.22 7.21
CA THR A 157 5.58 31.68 8.59
C THR A 157 6.98 32.19 8.83
N ASN A 158 7.14 33.09 9.80
CA ASN A 158 8.46 33.52 10.29
C ASN A 158 8.98 32.65 11.45
N SER A 159 8.47 31.43 11.63
CA SER A 159 8.90 30.54 12.71
C SER A 159 10.40 30.23 12.55
N PRO A 160 11.21 30.24 13.62
CA PRO A 160 12.66 30.05 13.50
C PRO A 160 13.07 28.61 13.18
N THR A 161 12.24 27.62 13.52
CA THR A 161 12.52 26.20 13.25
C THR A 161 11.25 25.40 12.94
N ALA A 162 11.39 24.34 12.15
CA ALA A 162 10.33 23.37 11.88
C ALA A 162 9.79 22.70 13.16
N ALA A 163 10.64 22.50 14.17
CA ALA A 163 10.26 21.92 15.45
C ALA A 163 9.30 22.84 16.21
N ARG A 164 9.63 24.15 16.30
CA ARG A 164 8.76 25.15 16.93
C ARG A 164 7.43 25.28 16.19
N LEU A 165 7.46 25.31 14.86
CA LEU A 165 6.24 25.35 14.06
C LEU A 165 5.35 24.12 14.32
N ARG A 166 5.94 22.92 14.39
CA ARG A 166 5.22 21.67 14.69
C ARG A 166 4.58 21.65 16.08
N GLU A 167 5.30 22.14 17.09
CA GLU A 167 4.79 22.30 18.45
C GLU A 167 3.59 23.24 18.48
N VAL A 168 3.72 24.43 17.88
CA VAL A 168 2.69 25.47 17.89
C VAL A 168 1.41 25.01 17.20
N ILE A 169 1.52 24.40 16.02
CA ILE A 169 0.34 23.93 15.29
C ILE A 169 -0.33 22.72 15.94
N GLY A 170 0.26 22.14 16.99
CA GLY A 170 -0.33 21.02 17.75
C GLY A 170 -0.71 19.83 16.86
N GLY A 171 -0.01 19.66 15.75
CA GLY A 171 -0.25 18.56 14.81
C GLY A 171 0.44 17.32 15.33
N LYS A 172 -0.30 16.24 15.59
CA LYS A 172 0.35 14.93 15.62
C LYS A 172 0.86 14.67 14.20
N PRO A 173 2.03 14.01 14.03
CA PRO A 173 2.37 13.44 12.74
C PRO A 173 1.13 12.72 12.22
N ALA A 174 0.67 13.07 11.01
CA ALA A 174 -0.31 12.22 10.35
C ALA A 174 0.40 10.88 10.26
N ALA A 175 -0.01 9.91 11.08
CA ALA A 175 0.76 8.70 11.22
C ALA A 175 1.06 8.16 9.83
N LEU A 176 2.35 8.14 9.51
CA LEU A 176 2.79 8.18 8.13
C LEU A 176 2.27 6.91 7.47
N ARG A 177 1.35 7.07 6.53
CA ARG A 177 0.95 5.92 5.71
C ARG A 177 2.19 5.48 4.96
N LEU A 178 2.64 4.26 5.21
CA LEU A 178 3.86 3.77 4.61
C LEU A 178 3.67 3.69 3.09
N PRO A 179 4.67 4.12 2.30
CA PRO A 179 4.57 4.05 0.85
C PRO A 179 4.53 2.59 0.41
N ALA A 180 3.97 2.35 -0.78
CA ALA A 180 3.84 1.02 -1.34
C ALA A 180 5.17 0.24 -1.40
N SER A 181 6.29 0.94 -1.60
CA SER A 181 7.64 0.35 -1.60
C SER A 181 8.02 -0.28 -0.27
N GLU A 182 7.63 0.33 0.86
CA GLU A 182 7.89 -0.21 2.20
C GLU A 182 6.95 -1.38 2.49
N LEU A 183 5.67 -1.27 2.13
CA LEU A 183 4.70 -2.37 2.30
C LEU A 183 5.09 -3.62 1.50
N ARG A 184 5.66 -3.44 0.29
CA ARG A 184 6.12 -4.55 -0.57
C ARG A 184 7.42 -5.22 -0.11
N LYS A 185 8.07 -4.74 0.97
CA LYS A 185 9.15 -5.49 1.64
C LYS A 185 8.63 -6.69 2.43
N VAL A 186 7.33 -6.75 2.70
CA VAL A 186 6.69 -7.93 3.29
C VAL A 186 6.76 -9.09 2.30
N THR A 187 7.43 -10.16 2.72
CA THR A 187 7.58 -11.40 1.96
C THR A 187 6.56 -12.43 2.44
N ARG A 188 6.38 -13.52 1.67
CA ARG A 188 5.57 -14.67 2.11
C ARG A 188 6.07 -15.26 3.42
N THR A 189 7.39 -15.31 3.64
CA THR A 189 7.96 -15.85 4.88
C THR A 189 7.59 -15.03 6.11
N HIS A 190 7.58 -13.69 6.01
CA HIS A 190 7.10 -12.83 7.11
C HIS A 190 5.62 -13.09 7.42
N ILE A 191 4.78 -13.28 6.39
CA ILE A 191 3.36 -13.60 6.58
C ILE A 191 3.18 -14.96 7.25
N HIS A 192 3.92 -15.99 6.83
CA HIS A 192 3.84 -17.31 7.47
C HIS A 192 4.31 -17.28 8.92
N SER A 193 5.40 -16.57 9.22
CA SER A 193 5.88 -16.31 10.59
C SER A 193 4.78 -15.67 11.44
N ALA A 194 4.17 -14.59 10.94
CA ALA A 194 3.07 -13.91 11.63
C ALA A 194 1.85 -14.80 11.86
N VAL A 195 1.47 -15.63 10.88
CA VAL A 195 0.39 -16.62 11.03
C VAL A 195 0.72 -17.61 12.12
N GLN A 196 1.92 -18.20 12.11
CA GLN A 196 2.33 -19.20 13.09
C GLN A 196 2.32 -18.62 14.50
N ARG A 197 2.87 -17.42 14.69
CA ARG A 197 2.84 -16.70 15.97
C ARG A 197 1.42 -16.53 16.51
N LEU A 198 0.49 -16.07 15.67
CA LEU A 198 -0.91 -15.91 16.06
C LEU A 198 -1.61 -17.24 16.37
N LEU A 199 -1.26 -18.32 15.67
CA LEU A 199 -1.78 -19.67 15.96
C LEU A 199 -1.21 -20.24 17.27
N ASP A 200 0.03 -19.90 17.60
CA ASP A 200 0.71 -20.30 18.84
C ASP A 200 0.26 -19.46 20.06
N GLY A 201 -0.64 -18.49 19.86
CA GLY A 201 -1.25 -17.69 20.92
C GLY A 201 -0.56 -16.35 21.18
N ASP A 202 0.38 -15.94 20.33
CA ASP A 202 0.91 -14.57 20.34
C ASP A 202 -0.19 -13.56 19.95
N ASP A 203 0.02 -12.28 20.27
CA ASP A 203 -0.90 -11.21 19.93
C ASP A 203 -0.21 -10.05 19.20
N ALA A 204 -1.00 -9.33 18.42
CA ALA A 204 -0.62 -8.06 17.81
C ALA A 204 -1.39 -6.94 18.51
N PRO A 205 -0.90 -6.42 19.65
CA PRO A 205 -1.67 -5.57 20.57
C PRO A 205 -2.09 -4.24 19.93
N ASN A 206 -1.33 -3.77 18.94
CA ASN A 206 -1.63 -2.55 18.19
C ASN A 206 -2.84 -2.69 17.25
N PHE A 207 -3.34 -3.91 17.04
CA PHE A 207 -4.36 -4.21 16.05
C PHE A 207 -5.59 -4.86 16.69
N GLU A 208 -6.77 -4.42 16.28
CA GLU A 208 -8.03 -5.00 16.73
C GLU A 208 -8.37 -6.30 15.97
N GLN A 209 -9.34 -7.04 16.48
CA GLN A 209 -9.92 -8.20 15.78
C GLN A 209 -10.66 -7.79 14.50
N SER A 210 -10.83 -8.73 13.58
CA SER A 210 -11.49 -8.52 12.29
C SER A 210 -12.96 -8.12 12.44
N ARG A 211 -13.32 -6.96 11.89
CA ARG A 211 -14.72 -6.48 11.80
C ARG A 211 -15.42 -6.89 10.51
N ASP A 212 -14.77 -6.64 9.37
CA ASP A 212 -15.40 -6.75 8.06
C ASP A 212 -14.93 -7.96 7.25
N TYR A 213 -13.72 -8.47 7.50
CA TYR A 213 -13.10 -9.56 6.76
C TYR A 213 -12.24 -10.44 7.66
N ASP A 214 -12.28 -11.75 7.44
CA ASP A 214 -11.31 -12.70 7.99
C ASP A 214 -10.31 -13.13 6.92
N ALA A 215 -9.09 -13.43 7.37
CA ALA A 215 -8.08 -14.14 6.59
C ALA A 215 -8.03 -15.59 7.09
N TRP A 216 -8.57 -16.51 6.30
CA TRP A 216 -8.63 -17.92 6.64
C TRP A 216 -7.31 -18.61 6.27
N THR A 217 -6.75 -19.35 7.23
CA THR A 217 -5.62 -20.24 7.00
C THR A 217 -6.05 -21.50 6.23
N ALA A 218 -5.08 -22.23 5.69
CA ALA A 218 -5.31 -23.51 5.00
C ALA A 218 -6.04 -24.55 5.87
N VAL A 219 -5.83 -24.50 7.19
CA VAL A 219 -6.46 -25.39 8.17
C VAL A 219 -7.81 -24.88 8.68
N GLY A 220 -8.35 -23.82 8.06
CA GLY A 220 -9.67 -23.28 8.40
C GLY A 220 -9.72 -22.47 9.70
N VAL A 221 -8.59 -21.98 10.18
CA VAL A 221 -8.57 -21.04 11.32
C VAL A 221 -8.69 -19.59 10.79
N PRO A 222 -9.68 -18.80 11.25
CA PRO A 222 -9.82 -17.41 10.84
C PRO A 222 -8.87 -16.50 11.66
N LEU A 223 -8.15 -15.63 10.97
CA LEU A 223 -7.29 -14.61 11.56
C LEU A 223 -7.71 -13.22 11.11
N ALA A 224 -7.39 -12.20 11.91
CA ALA A 224 -7.64 -10.81 11.52
C ALA A 224 -6.59 -10.37 10.47
N PRO A 225 -6.98 -9.98 9.23
CA PRO A 225 -6.03 -9.65 8.17
C PRO A 225 -5.01 -8.57 8.56
N LYS A 226 -5.48 -7.53 9.27
CA LYS A 226 -4.61 -6.44 9.74
C LYS A 226 -3.62 -6.90 10.83
N LYS A 227 -3.99 -7.87 11.68
CA LYS A 227 -3.06 -8.44 12.67
C LYS A 227 -1.94 -9.20 11.98
N VAL A 228 -2.30 -10.10 11.07
CA VAL A 228 -1.34 -10.92 10.30
C VAL A 228 -0.37 -10.00 9.55
N PHE A 229 -0.91 -9.05 8.78
CA PHE A 229 -0.06 -8.16 7.98
C PHE A 229 0.75 -7.18 8.83
N GLY A 230 0.20 -6.73 9.97
CA GLY A 230 0.90 -5.86 10.92
C GLY A 230 2.16 -6.51 11.47
N LEU A 231 2.05 -7.72 12.03
CA LEU A 231 3.18 -8.50 12.54
C LEU A 231 4.22 -8.80 11.45
N ALA A 232 3.76 -9.17 10.25
CA ALA A 232 4.63 -9.43 9.13
C ALA A 232 5.41 -8.18 8.68
N LEU A 233 4.78 -7.01 8.78
CA LEU A 233 5.40 -5.72 8.45
C LEU A 233 6.36 -5.24 9.54
N GLU A 234 6.05 -5.49 10.82
CA GLU A 234 6.96 -5.25 11.95
C GLU A 234 8.24 -6.07 11.78
N GLU A 235 8.10 -7.36 11.46
CA GLU A 235 9.24 -8.25 11.20
C GLU A 235 10.05 -7.77 9.98
N ALA A 236 9.37 -7.36 8.89
CA ALA A 236 10.03 -6.92 7.67
C ALA A 236 10.82 -5.60 7.82
N LEU A 237 10.34 -4.68 8.65
CA LEU A 237 10.91 -3.33 8.79
C LEU A 237 11.71 -3.12 10.08
N GLY A 238 11.59 -4.02 11.05
CA GLY A 238 12.25 -3.91 12.35
C GLY A 238 11.77 -2.70 13.17
N MET A 239 10.52 -2.27 12.98
CA MET A 239 9.90 -1.15 13.69
C MET A 239 8.46 -1.48 14.09
N GLU A 240 7.94 -0.79 15.10
CA GLU A 240 6.55 -0.91 15.51
C GLU A 240 5.58 -0.44 14.41
N ILE A 241 4.52 -1.21 14.15
CA ILE A 241 3.50 -0.89 13.15
C ILE A 241 2.14 -0.68 13.79
N LEU A 242 1.46 0.38 13.36
CA LEU A 242 0.12 0.74 13.81
C LEU A 242 -0.91 0.58 12.68
N PRO A 243 -2.22 0.42 12.99
CA PRO A 243 -3.30 0.26 12.00
C PRO A 243 -3.43 1.36 10.95
N MET A 244 -2.81 2.51 11.21
CA MET A 244 -2.79 3.71 10.39
C MET A 244 -1.67 3.73 9.33
N HIS A 245 -0.65 2.87 9.47
CA HIS A 245 0.45 2.76 8.51
C HIS A 245 0.03 2.13 7.17
N PHE A 246 -1.08 1.39 7.14
CA PHE A 246 -1.60 0.75 5.93
C PHE A 246 -3.12 0.57 5.96
N SER A 247 -3.72 0.30 4.80
CA SER A 247 -5.12 -0.15 4.71
C SER A 247 -5.21 -1.62 4.32
N ALA A 248 -6.29 -2.25 4.77
CA ALA A 248 -6.69 -3.58 4.38
C ALA A 248 -8.06 -3.48 3.66
N GLY A 249 -8.20 -4.15 2.52
CA GLY A 249 -9.36 -4.06 1.66
C GLY A 249 -9.03 -4.51 0.23
N TRP A 250 -10.06 -4.72 -0.59
CA TRP A 250 -9.88 -5.10 -1.99
C TRP A 250 -9.07 -4.05 -2.76
N GLY A 251 -8.08 -4.50 -3.54
CA GLY A 251 -7.15 -3.63 -4.26
C GLY A 251 -6.07 -2.96 -3.41
N GLN A 252 -5.93 -3.33 -2.13
CA GLN A 252 -4.84 -2.88 -1.26
C GLN A 252 -3.76 -3.96 -1.14
N ILE A 253 -2.50 -3.53 -0.97
CA ILE A 253 -1.30 -4.40 -0.87
C ILE A 253 -1.44 -5.42 0.26
N CYS A 254 -2.09 -5.06 1.37
CA CYS A 254 -2.34 -5.97 2.48
C CYS A 254 -3.12 -7.22 2.04
N PHE A 255 -4.23 -7.09 1.32
CA PHE A 255 -5.00 -8.26 0.85
C PHE A 255 -4.28 -8.99 -0.28
N GLU A 256 -3.65 -8.26 -1.21
CA GLU A 256 -2.84 -8.83 -2.28
C GLU A 256 -1.78 -9.80 -1.72
N LEU A 257 -0.97 -9.35 -0.76
CA LEU A 257 0.13 -10.13 -0.21
C LEU A 257 -0.34 -11.27 0.72
N LEU A 258 -1.44 -11.07 1.48
CA LEU A 258 -2.02 -12.15 2.28
C LEU A 258 -2.56 -13.29 1.39
N GLU A 259 -3.24 -12.95 0.30
CA GLU A 259 -3.71 -13.94 -0.67
C GLU A 259 -2.54 -14.63 -1.38
N ASP A 260 -1.50 -13.88 -1.73
CA ASP A 260 -0.31 -14.45 -2.37
C ASP A 260 0.49 -15.35 -1.42
N ALA A 261 0.33 -15.19 -0.11
CA ALA A 261 0.84 -16.08 0.93
C ALA A 261 -0.14 -17.22 1.29
N GLY A 262 -1.32 -17.25 0.66
CA GLY A 262 -2.26 -18.36 0.76
C GLY A 262 -3.37 -18.21 1.78
N LEU A 263 -3.56 -17.03 2.33
CA LEU A 263 -4.71 -16.77 3.18
C LEU A 263 -5.92 -16.45 2.31
N TRP A 264 -7.05 -17.05 2.63
CA TRP A 264 -8.31 -16.78 1.94
C TRP A 264 -9.05 -15.63 2.63
N ILE A 265 -9.14 -14.48 1.98
CA ILE A 265 -9.89 -13.35 2.51
C ILE A 265 -11.39 -13.55 2.26
N ALA A 266 -12.18 -13.59 3.33
CA ALA A 266 -13.63 -13.73 3.28
C ALA A 266 -14.32 -12.56 3.99
N PRO A 267 -15.36 -11.94 3.39
CA PRO A 267 -16.16 -10.91 4.05
C PRO A 267 -17.04 -11.52 5.17
N LYS A 268 -17.22 -10.76 6.26
CA LYS A 268 -18.23 -11.01 7.29
C LYS A 268 -19.57 -10.41 6.87
N ASN A 269 -20.64 -10.65 7.64
CA ASN A 269 -22.04 -10.23 7.38
C ASN A 269 -22.27 -8.76 6.92
N LYS A 270 -21.28 -7.86 7.05
CA LYS A 270 -21.33 -6.45 6.59
C LYS A 270 -20.22 -6.08 5.59
N GLY A 271 -19.28 -6.98 5.30
CA GLY A 271 -18.16 -6.74 4.40
C GLY A 271 -18.59 -6.76 2.93
N ILE A 272 -17.91 -5.98 2.10
CA ILE A 272 -18.18 -5.93 0.65
C ILE A 272 -17.59 -7.18 0.01
N ALA A 273 -18.36 -7.87 -0.83
CA ALA A 273 -17.88 -9.03 -1.57
C ALA A 273 -16.68 -8.70 -2.47
N ARG A 274 -15.86 -9.71 -2.80
CA ARG A 274 -14.74 -9.52 -3.73
C ARG A 274 -15.27 -8.95 -5.06
N PRO A 275 -14.65 -7.86 -5.59
CA PRO A 275 -15.00 -7.36 -6.91
C PRO A 275 -14.83 -8.45 -7.96
N LYS A 276 -15.81 -8.60 -8.85
CA LYS A 276 -15.70 -9.56 -9.95
C LYS A 276 -14.55 -9.16 -10.88
N PRO A 277 -13.72 -10.12 -11.32
CA PRO A 277 -12.68 -9.88 -12.32
C PRO A 277 -13.27 -9.37 -13.64
N SER A 278 -12.50 -8.60 -14.41
CA SER A 278 -12.91 -8.21 -15.76
C SER A 278 -12.95 -9.44 -16.68
N GLN A 279 -13.78 -9.41 -17.73
CA GLN A 279 -13.83 -10.49 -18.72
C GLN A 279 -12.47 -10.75 -19.39
N THR A 280 -11.66 -9.70 -19.56
CA THR A 280 -10.31 -9.77 -20.13
C THR A 280 -9.33 -10.50 -19.21
N ASP A 281 -9.38 -10.21 -17.91
CA ASP A 281 -8.52 -10.90 -16.91
C ASP A 281 -8.89 -12.38 -16.80
N MET A 282 -10.19 -12.70 -16.85
CA MET A 282 -10.66 -14.09 -16.85
C MET A 282 -10.17 -14.83 -18.10
N ALA A 283 -10.34 -14.25 -19.29
CA ALA A 283 -9.91 -14.85 -20.56
C ALA A 283 -8.39 -15.12 -20.60
N SER A 284 -7.59 -14.16 -20.13
CA SER A 284 -6.12 -14.34 -20.01
C SER A 284 -5.76 -15.49 -19.06
N THR A 285 -6.49 -15.65 -17.96
CA THR A 285 -6.21 -16.68 -16.95
C THR A 285 -6.63 -18.07 -17.45
N LEU A 286 -7.72 -18.13 -18.23
CA LEU A 286 -8.35 -19.33 -18.76
C LEU A 286 -7.83 -19.81 -20.12
N ALA A 287 -6.92 -19.09 -20.77
CA ALA A 287 -6.50 -19.36 -22.16
C ALA A 287 -6.14 -20.83 -22.45
N ASP A 288 -5.55 -21.54 -21.47
CA ASP A 288 -5.15 -22.95 -21.57
C ASP A 288 -5.88 -23.87 -20.57
N PHE A 289 -7.03 -23.45 -20.03
CA PHE A 289 -7.78 -24.23 -19.03
C PHE A 289 -9.26 -24.32 -19.42
N VAL A 290 -9.76 -25.55 -19.53
CA VAL A 290 -11.20 -25.82 -19.70
C VAL A 290 -11.79 -26.19 -18.33
N PRO A 291 -12.36 -25.21 -17.60
CA PRO A 291 -13.06 -25.48 -16.34
C PRO A 291 -14.39 -26.19 -16.60
N THR A 292 -14.82 -27.00 -15.64
CA THR A 292 -16.22 -27.47 -15.53
C THR A 292 -17.14 -26.31 -15.12
N GLU A 293 -18.46 -26.46 -15.28
CA GLU A 293 -19.43 -25.44 -14.87
C GLU A 293 -19.32 -25.06 -13.39
N GLU A 294 -19.01 -26.03 -12.53
CA GLU A 294 -18.81 -25.80 -11.10
C GLU A 294 -17.51 -25.01 -10.84
N GLU A 295 -16.43 -25.33 -11.56
CA GLU A 295 -15.16 -24.62 -11.48
C GLU A 295 -15.26 -23.19 -12.04
N LEU A 296 -16.07 -22.96 -13.06
CA LEU A 296 -16.34 -21.61 -13.59
C LEU A 296 -16.94 -20.70 -12.51
N SER A 297 -17.91 -21.22 -11.74
CA SER A 297 -18.48 -20.48 -10.61
C SER A 297 -17.44 -20.14 -9.55
N TRP A 298 -16.47 -21.04 -9.31
CA TRP A 298 -15.37 -20.78 -8.36
C TRP A 298 -14.38 -19.75 -8.90
N ILE A 299 -14.02 -19.85 -10.18
CA ILE A 299 -13.11 -18.92 -10.87
C ILE A 299 -13.71 -17.51 -10.92
N GLU A 300 -15.02 -17.39 -11.11
CA GLU A 300 -15.74 -16.12 -11.05
C GLU A 300 -15.63 -15.46 -9.66
N GLY A 301 -15.61 -16.26 -8.59
CA GLY A 301 -15.41 -15.79 -7.22
C GLY A 301 -13.95 -15.51 -6.85
N ASN A 302 -12.99 -16.18 -7.49
CA ASN A 302 -11.55 -15.92 -7.36
C ASN A 302 -10.74 -16.42 -8.58
N PRO A 303 -10.28 -15.54 -9.47
CA PRO A 303 -9.43 -15.91 -10.60
C PRO A 303 -8.15 -16.66 -10.23
N LYS A 304 -7.60 -16.43 -9.03
CA LYS A 304 -6.36 -17.08 -8.58
C LYS A 304 -6.50 -18.62 -8.48
N ILE A 305 -7.73 -19.14 -8.38
CA ILE A 305 -8.07 -20.58 -8.37
C ILE A 305 -7.62 -21.31 -9.64
N VAL A 306 -7.59 -20.64 -10.80
CA VAL A 306 -7.20 -21.29 -12.07
C VAL A 306 -5.77 -21.82 -12.01
N SER A 307 -4.85 -21.07 -11.39
CA SER A 307 -3.47 -21.51 -11.19
C SER A 307 -3.40 -22.77 -10.32
N HIS A 308 -4.32 -22.90 -9.35
CA HIS A 308 -4.42 -24.05 -8.46
C HIS A 308 -4.90 -25.28 -9.22
N LEU A 309 -6.00 -25.15 -9.97
CA LEU A 309 -6.56 -26.23 -10.77
C LEU A 309 -5.60 -26.75 -11.85
N LYS A 310 -4.86 -25.85 -12.52
CA LYS A 310 -3.85 -26.24 -13.53
C LYS A 310 -2.75 -27.12 -12.94
N ARG A 311 -2.26 -26.80 -11.73
CA ARG A 311 -1.14 -27.55 -11.11
C ARG A 311 -1.60 -28.82 -10.40
N GLU A 312 -2.80 -28.84 -9.84
CA GLU A 312 -3.42 -30.08 -9.32
C GLU A 312 -3.60 -31.12 -10.44
N ARG A 313 -3.92 -30.69 -11.66
CA ARG A 313 -4.09 -31.57 -12.82
C ARG A 313 -2.79 -31.94 -13.54
N HIS A 314 -1.59 -31.62 -13.01
CA HIS A 314 -0.33 -31.96 -13.68
C HIS A 314 -0.13 -33.50 -13.72
N PRO A 315 -0.20 -34.15 -14.91
CA PRO A 315 -0.50 -35.58 -15.02
C PRO A 315 0.63 -36.50 -14.52
N GLY A 316 1.88 -36.05 -14.57
CA GLY A 316 3.03 -36.86 -14.16
C GLY A 316 3.03 -37.19 -12.66
N LEU A 317 2.71 -36.20 -11.82
CA LEU A 317 2.83 -36.33 -10.35
C LEU A 317 1.68 -37.12 -9.74
N ALA A 318 0.47 -36.95 -10.29
CA ALA A 318 -0.70 -37.72 -9.87
C ALA A 318 -0.52 -39.22 -10.16
N LYS A 319 0.09 -39.58 -11.29
CA LYS A 319 0.38 -40.98 -11.65
C LYS A 319 1.38 -41.60 -10.68
N GLU A 320 2.45 -40.88 -10.35
CA GLU A 320 3.49 -41.34 -9.43
C GLU A 320 2.95 -41.54 -8.01
N LYS A 321 2.14 -40.60 -7.51
CA LYS A 321 1.48 -40.73 -6.20
C LYS A 321 0.54 -41.93 -6.12
N ARG A 322 -0.26 -42.19 -7.16
CA ARG A 322 -1.14 -43.38 -7.18
C ARG A 322 -0.33 -44.66 -7.13
N ALA A 323 0.76 -44.73 -7.89
CA ALA A 323 1.65 -45.89 -7.89
C ALA A 323 2.31 -46.11 -6.52
N ASP A 324 2.83 -45.05 -5.89
CA ASP A 324 3.39 -45.11 -4.54
C ASP A 324 2.33 -45.53 -3.49
N PHE A 325 1.12 -44.99 -3.59
CA PHE A 325 0.02 -45.33 -2.71
C PHE A 325 -0.33 -46.82 -2.79
N ILE A 326 -0.45 -47.37 -4.01
CA ILE A 326 -0.70 -48.79 -4.24
C ILE A 326 0.46 -49.64 -3.70
N LYS A 327 1.71 -49.22 -3.93
CA LYS A 327 2.89 -49.93 -3.43
C LYS A 327 2.88 -50.05 -1.90
N ASN A 328 2.54 -48.97 -1.21
CA ASN A 328 2.58 -48.91 0.26
C ASN A 328 1.33 -49.52 0.92
N ASN A 329 0.17 -49.46 0.26
CA ASN A 329 -1.12 -49.87 0.83
C ASN A 329 -1.74 -51.11 0.17
N LYS A 330 -1.07 -51.69 -0.83
CA LYS A 330 -1.48 -52.82 -1.70
C LYS A 330 -2.69 -52.55 -2.60
N ARG A 331 -3.44 -51.47 -2.36
CA ARG A 331 -4.63 -51.05 -3.12
C ARG A 331 -4.82 -49.54 -3.06
N LEU A 332 -5.59 -49.00 -3.99
CA LEU A 332 -5.91 -47.58 -4.08
C LEU A 332 -7.30 -47.35 -3.48
N PHE A 333 -7.40 -46.52 -2.44
CA PHE A 333 -8.69 -46.15 -1.82
C PHE A 333 -8.67 -44.67 -1.40
N CYS A 334 -9.85 -44.12 -1.14
CA CYS A 334 -9.97 -42.74 -0.66
C CYS A 334 -9.39 -42.60 0.75
N GLU A 335 -8.40 -41.74 0.93
CA GLU A 335 -7.78 -41.52 2.24
C GLU A 335 -8.74 -40.93 3.27
N ASN A 336 -9.80 -40.25 2.82
CA ASN A 336 -10.82 -39.64 3.67
C ASN A 336 -11.94 -40.62 4.06
N CYS A 337 -12.74 -41.10 3.10
CA CYS A 337 -13.90 -41.95 3.38
C CYS A 337 -13.62 -43.46 3.29
N LYS A 338 -12.38 -43.85 2.99
CA LYS A 338 -11.94 -45.26 2.83
C LYS A 338 -12.65 -46.03 1.72
N LEU A 339 -13.35 -45.34 0.82
CA LEU A 339 -13.97 -45.93 -0.36
C LEU A 339 -12.90 -46.66 -1.21
N ASP A 340 -13.10 -47.96 -1.38
CA ASP A 340 -12.37 -48.79 -2.34
C ASP A 340 -13.12 -48.76 -3.68
N PRO A 341 -12.55 -48.14 -4.73
CA PRO A 341 -13.25 -47.94 -5.99
C PRO A 341 -13.36 -49.23 -6.81
N ILE A 342 -12.45 -50.19 -6.63
CA ILE A 342 -12.49 -51.48 -7.35
C ILE A 342 -13.65 -52.31 -6.80
N GLU A 343 -13.79 -52.35 -5.48
CA GLU A 343 -14.92 -53.03 -4.83
C GLU A 343 -16.26 -52.40 -5.23
N ARG A 344 -16.32 -51.06 -5.34
CA ARG A 344 -17.58 -50.35 -5.58
C ARG A 344 -18.00 -50.29 -7.05
N TYR A 345 -17.03 -50.19 -7.97
CA TYR A 345 -17.27 -49.88 -9.39
C TYR A 345 -16.61 -50.88 -10.36
N GLY A 346 -15.92 -51.89 -9.86
CA GLY A 346 -15.16 -52.84 -10.68
C GLY A 346 -13.78 -52.30 -11.08
N GLU A 347 -12.95 -53.18 -11.63
CA GLU A 347 -11.53 -52.92 -11.90
C GLU A 347 -11.33 -51.85 -12.99
N GLU A 348 -12.06 -51.93 -14.09
CA GLU A 348 -11.91 -50.99 -15.22
C GLU A 348 -12.38 -49.58 -14.86
N ALA A 349 -13.58 -49.44 -14.31
CA ALA A 349 -14.17 -48.13 -13.99
C ALA A 349 -13.65 -47.54 -12.67
N GLY A 350 -13.27 -48.37 -11.70
CA GLY A 350 -12.80 -47.93 -10.39
C GLY A 350 -11.52 -47.10 -10.44
N THR A 351 -10.64 -47.35 -11.41
CA THR A 351 -9.37 -46.62 -11.58
C THR A 351 -9.55 -45.11 -11.83
N ALA A 352 -10.71 -44.69 -12.36
CA ALA A 352 -11.04 -43.29 -12.61
C ALA A 352 -11.57 -42.56 -11.36
N CYS A 353 -11.99 -43.28 -10.32
CA CYS A 353 -12.71 -42.71 -9.17
C CYS A 353 -11.82 -41.90 -8.21
N ILE A 354 -10.53 -42.26 -8.11
CA ILE A 354 -9.59 -41.65 -7.16
C ILE A 354 -8.77 -40.58 -7.84
N GLU A 355 -8.85 -39.36 -7.33
CA GLU A 355 -8.14 -38.17 -7.75
C GLU A 355 -7.03 -37.82 -6.74
N VAL A 356 -5.95 -37.19 -7.21
CA VAL A 356 -4.82 -36.79 -6.36
C VAL A 356 -4.92 -35.29 -6.11
N HIS A 357 -5.03 -34.92 -4.83
CA HIS A 357 -5.19 -33.54 -4.37
C HIS A 357 -3.94 -33.06 -3.62
N HIS A 358 -3.56 -31.78 -3.76
CA HIS A 358 -2.46 -31.18 -2.99
C HIS A 358 -2.99 -30.69 -1.62
N HIS A 359 -2.71 -31.44 -0.56
CA HIS A 359 -3.35 -31.26 0.75
C HIS A 359 -2.56 -30.38 1.75
N ARG A 360 -1.21 -30.37 1.72
CA ARG A 360 -0.38 -29.62 2.71
C ARG A 360 0.01 -28.23 2.26
N THR A 361 0.38 -28.08 0.98
CA THR A 361 0.75 -26.79 0.40
C THR A 361 -0.23 -26.50 -0.72
N HIS A 362 -1.13 -25.53 -0.51
CA HIS A 362 -1.94 -25.01 -1.60
C HIS A 362 -0.99 -24.53 -2.70
N VAL A 363 -1.28 -24.92 -3.93
CA VAL A 363 -0.51 -24.55 -5.13
C VAL A 363 -0.23 -23.04 -5.18
N ALA A 364 -1.17 -22.23 -4.69
CA ALA A 364 -1.08 -20.78 -4.49
C ALA A 364 0.23 -20.31 -3.85
N ASN A 365 0.74 -21.12 -2.91
CA ASN A 365 1.77 -20.76 -1.95
C ASN A 365 3.14 -21.31 -2.36
N MET A 366 3.20 -22.10 -3.42
CA MET A 366 4.43 -22.73 -3.87
C MET A 366 5.37 -21.67 -4.45
N GLN A 367 6.62 -21.66 -3.97
CA GLN A 367 7.68 -20.77 -4.44
C GLN A 367 8.15 -21.15 -5.86
N PRO A 368 8.79 -20.24 -6.62
CA PRO A 368 9.55 -20.61 -7.81
C PRO A 368 10.61 -21.67 -7.45
N GLY A 369 10.60 -22.82 -8.15
CA GLY A 369 11.51 -23.94 -7.88
C GLY A 369 11.03 -24.94 -6.81
N HIS A 370 9.83 -24.77 -6.23
CA HIS A 370 9.26 -25.71 -5.26
C HIS A 370 9.00 -27.08 -5.90
N LYS A 371 9.68 -28.11 -5.37
CA LYS A 371 9.45 -29.52 -5.72
C LYS A 371 8.37 -30.09 -4.81
N THR A 372 7.21 -30.41 -5.38
CA THR A 372 6.14 -31.09 -4.64
C THR A 372 6.62 -32.46 -4.16
N LYS A 373 6.41 -32.78 -2.88
CA LYS A 373 6.72 -34.10 -2.32
C LYS A 373 5.47 -34.98 -2.28
N MET A 374 5.68 -36.30 -2.22
CA MET A 374 4.56 -37.27 -2.11
C MET A 374 3.71 -37.08 -0.85
N GLU A 375 4.31 -36.54 0.22
CA GLU A 375 3.61 -36.20 1.47
C GLU A 375 2.66 -34.99 1.34
N ASP A 376 2.81 -34.19 0.28
CA ASP A 376 1.95 -33.04 0.02
C ASP A 376 0.67 -33.43 -0.73
N LEU A 377 0.55 -34.70 -1.13
CA LEU A 377 -0.51 -35.22 -1.98
C LEU A 377 -1.39 -36.22 -1.24
N LYS A 378 -2.69 -36.17 -1.53
CA LYS A 378 -3.72 -37.05 -0.95
C LYS A 378 -4.58 -37.67 -2.04
N CYS A 379 -4.80 -38.98 -1.97
CA CYS A 379 -5.70 -39.73 -2.84
C CYS A 379 -7.14 -39.64 -2.30
N LEU A 380 -8.03 -38.97 -3.01
CA LEU A 380 -9.43 -38.75 -2.62
C LEU A 380 -10.37 -39.26 -3.70
N CYS A 381 -11.54 -39.82 -3.33
CA CYS A 381 -12.57 -40.08 -4.33
C CYS A 381 -13.16 -38.78 -4.89
N ALA A 382 -13.71 -38.83 -6.09
CA ALA A 382 -14.33 -37.68 -6.76
C ALA A 382 -15.28 -36.89 -5.85
N SER A 383 -16.11 -37.58 -5.04
CA SER A 383 -17.01 -36.93 -4.10
C SER A 383 -16.29 -36.23 -2.94
N CYS A 384 -15.32 -36.89 -2.29
CA CYS A 384 -14.55 -36.27 -1.21
C CYS A 384 -13.66 -35.14 -1.72
N HIS A 385 -13.14 -35.24 -2.93
CA HIS A 385 -12.36 -34.18 -3.56
C HIS A 385 -13.22 -32.94 -3.81
N ARG A 386 -14.43 -33.10 -4.38
CA ARG A 386 -15.39 -32.00 -4.57
C ARG A 386 -15.84 -31.38 -3.25
N VAL A 387 -16.14 -32.19 -2.24
CA VAL A 387 -16.51 -31.70 -0.90
C VAL A 387 -15.36 -30.93 -0.25
N LEU A 388 -14.12 -31.40 -0.38
CA LEU A 388 -12.93 -30.69 0.11
C LEU A 388 -12.81 -29.31 -0.55
N HIS A 389 -12.90 -29.23 -1.88
CA HIS A 389 -12.90 -27.95 -2.59
C HIS A 389 -14.04 -27.04 -2.16
N ARG A 390 -15.25 -27.58 -1.98
CA ARG A 390 -16.40 -26.82 -1.48
C ARG A 390 -16.17 -26.29 -0.07
N LYS A 391 -15.60 -27.10 0.83
CA LYS A 391 -15.27 -26.67 2.20
C LYS A 391 -14.22 -25.56 2.18
N LEU A 392 -13.18 -25.70 1.37
CA LEU A 392 -12.15 -24.67 1.18
C LEU A 392 -12.74 -23.36 0.65
N ALA A 393 -13.62 -23.43 -0.34
CA ALA A 393 -14.31 -22.26 -0.89
C ALA A 393 -15.21 -21.55 0.14
N LEU A 394 -15.79 -22.29 1.08
CA LEU A 394 -16.62 -21.77 2.17
C LEU A 394 -15.82 -21.38 3.43
N GLY A 395 -14.50 -21.58 3.45
CA GLY A 395 -13.67 -21.35 4.62
C GLY A 395 -13.92 -22.34 5.77
N LEU A 396 -14.45 -23.52 5.49
CA LEU A 396 -14.72 -24.55 6.50
C LEU A 396 -13.45 -25.38 6.78
N VAL A 397 -13.21 -25.72 8.05
CA VAL A 397 -12.12 -26.62 8.49
C VAL A 397 -12.28 -28.00 7.84
N VAL A 398 -11.19 -28.56 7.29
CA VAL A 398 -11.22 -29.85 6.55
C VAL A 398 -10.25 -30.88 7.07
#